data_AF-A0A0F9EX83-F1
#
_entry.id   AF-A0A0F9EX83-F1
#
_cell.length_a   1.000
_cell.length_b   1.000
_cell.length_c   1.000
_cell.angle_alpha   90.00
_cell.angle_beta   90.00
_cell.angle_gamma   90.00
#
_symmetry.space_group_name_H-M   'P 1'
#
loop_
_entity.id
_entity.type
_entity.pdbx_description
1 polymer ?
#
loop_
_entity_poly.entity_id
_entity_poly.type
_entity_poly.pdbx_seq_one_letter_code
_entity_poly.pdbx_strand_id
1 'polypeptide(L)' 'MTEKTLITNEIREQLRKPFPDEAISQHPTKAFLSTIKAIYIVERLNDVFGIGGWTMLHSIVQDTDDYV' A
#
# COMPACT_ATOMS: atom_id res chain seq x y z
N MET A 1 12.07 9.37 -17.24
CA MET A 1 11.73 10.65 -16.59
C MET A 1 10.47 10.42 -15.79
N THR A 2 10.52 10.45 -14.46
CA THR A 2 9.30 10.27 -13.64
C THR A 2 8.64 11.64 -13.50
N GLU A 3 7.59 11.88 -14.27
CA GLU A 3 6.76 13.07 -14.08
C GLU A 3 6.08 12.98 -12.72
N LYS A 4 6.26 14.01 -11.89
CA LYS A 4 5.75 14.02 -10.52
C LYS A 4 4.26 14.37 -10.56
N THR A 5 3.39 13.37 -10.44
CA THR A 5 1.93 13.59 -10.38
C THR A 5 1.58 14.52 -9.22
N LEU A 6 0.86 15.61 -9.53
CA LEU A 6 0.35 16.52 -8.51
C LEU A 6 -0.77 15.82 -7.72
N ILE A 7 -0.54 15.59 -6.44
CA ILE A 7 -1.54 15.01 -5.55
C ILE A 7 -2.54 16.09 -5.13
N THR A 8 -3.72 16.07 -5.74
CA THR A 8 -4.85 16.97 -5.45
C THR A 8 -5.53 16.63 -4.13
N ASN A 9 -6.38 17.53 -3.62
CA ASN A 9 -7.17 17.25 -2.41
C ASN A 9 -8.16 16.11 -2.63
N GLU A 10 -8.79 16.04 -3.81
CA GLU A 10 -9.68 14.93 -4.20
C GLU A 10 -8.97 13.57 -4.10
N ILE A 11 -7.76 13.46 -4.66
CA ILE A 11 -6.96 12.22 -4.58
C ILE A 11 -6.68 11.85 -3.12
N ARG A 12 -6.34 12.84 -2.27
CA ARG A 12 -6.11 12.60 -0.84
C ARG A 12 -7.37 12.10 -0.13
N GLU A 13 -8.53 12.67 -0.44
CA GLU A 13 -9.80 12.26 0.15
C GLU A 13 -10.18 10.83 -0.26
N GLN A 14 -9.97 10.47 -1.53
CA GLN A 14 -10.23 9.11 -2.00
C GLN A 14 -9.31 8.07 -1.34
N LEU A 15 -8.03 8.38 -1.17
CA LEU A 15 -7.07 7.52 -0.45
C LEU A 15 -7.41 7.35 1.03
N ARG A 16 -8.05 8.34 1.65
CA ARG A 16 -8.46 8.31 3.06
C ARG A 16 -9.77 7.58 3.32
N LYS A 17 -10.49 7.15 2.28
CA LYS A 17 -11.72 6.38 2.45
C LYS A 17 -11.44 5.13 3.28
N PRO A 18 -12.33 4.78 4.23
CA PRO A 18 -12.16 3.60 5.06
C PRO A 18 -12.06 2.34 4.20
N PHE A 19 -11.30 1.37 4.69
CA PHE A 19 -11.29 0.03 4.12
C PHE A 19 -12.45 -0.79 4.69
N PRO A 20 -12.93 -1.82 3.96
CA PRO A 20 -13.86 -2.80 4.51
C PRO A 20 -13.28 -3.50 5.74
N ASP A 21 -14.14 -3.92 6.67
CA ASP A 21 -13.71 -4.56 7.92
C ASP A 21 -12.91 -5.84 7.65
N GLU A 22 -13.28 -6.61 6.61
CA GLU A 22 -12.60 -7.86 6.24
C GLU A 22 -11.18 -7.66 5.65
N ALA A 23 -10.82 -6.41 5.31
CA ALA A 23 -9.49 -6.03 4.88
C ALA A 23 -8.50 -6.02 6.06
N ILE A 24 -9.00 -5.78 7.27
CA ILE A 24 -8.21 -5.61 8.49
C ILE A 24 -8.41 -6.83 9.39
N SER A 25 -7.31 -7.46 9.80
CA SER A 25 -7.33 -8.59 10.73
C SER A 25 -6.30 -8.39 11.85
N GLN A 26 -6.53 -8.99 13.01
CA GLN A 26 -5.54 -8.96 14.09
C GLN A 26 -4.23 -9.61 13.63
N HIS A 27 -3.09 -9.04 14.04
CA HIS A 27 -1.78 -9.61 13.74
C HIS A 27 -1.64 -10.98 14.42
N PRO A 28 -1.18 -12.03 13.70
CA PRO A 28 -1.26 -13.42 14.17
C PRO A 28 -0.53 -13.67 15.50
N THR A 29 0.54 -12.92 15.77
CA THR A 29 1.38 -13.09 16.97
C THR A 29 1.42 -11.87 17.90
N LYS A 30 0.74 -10.76 17.56
CA LYS A 30 0.88 -9.49 18.30
C LYS A 30 -0.49 -8.92 18.64
N ALA A 31 -0.89 -9.06 19.90
CA ALA A 31 -2.25 -8.79 20.37
C ALA A 31 -2.72 -7.34 20.12
N PHE A 32 -1.81 -6.36 20.12
CA PHE A 32 -2.11 -4.93 19.97
C PHE A 32 -1.85 -4.39 18.56
N LEU A 33 -1.63 -5.26 17.57
CA LEU A 33 -1.42 -4.85 16.19
C LEU A 33 -2.47 -5.45 15.27
N SER A 34 -2.80 -4.68 14.24
CA SER A 34 -3.62 -5.11 13.12
C SER A 34 -2.76 -5.24 11.87
N THR A 35 -3.23 -6.09 10.97
CA THR A 35 -2.69 -6.33 9.63
C THR A 35 -3.74 -5.95 8.62
N ILE A 36 -3.31 -5.42 7.48
CA ILE A 36 -4.19 -5.17 6.34
C ILE A 36 -3.74 -6.05 5.18
N LYS A 37 -4.68 -6.72 4.53
CA LYS A 37 -4.40 -7.53 3.34
C LYS A 37 -3.96 -6.62 2.20
N ALA A 38 -2.76 -6.87 1.66
CA ALA A 38 -2.14 -6.01 0.64
C ALA A 38 -3.02 -5.80 -0.61
N ILE A 39 -3.85 -6.78 -0.98
CA ILE A 39 -4.77 -6.68 -2.11
C ILE A 39 -5.71 -5.48 -2.01
N TYR A 40 -6.21 -5.14 -0.82
CA TYR A 40 -7.09 -3.97 -0.66
C TYR A 40 -6.36 -2.65 -0.91
N ILE A 41 -5.06 -2.59 -0.60
CA ILE A 41 -4.23 -1.42 -0.93
C ILE A 41 -4.06 -1.31 -2.44
N VAL A 42 -3.76 -2.43 -3.11
CA VAL A 42 -3.61 -2.49 -4.57
C VAL A 42 -4.89 -2.04 -5.28
N GLU A 43 -6.05 -2.54 -4.87
CA GLU A 43 -7.35 -2.12 -5.42
C GLU A 43 -7.61 -0.63 -5.20
N ARG A 44 -7.33 -0.09 -4.00
CA ARG A 44 -7.47 1.35 -3.73
C ARG A 44 -6.56 2.19 -4.63
N LEU A 45 -5.34 1.75 -4.91
CA LEU A 45 -4.43 2.44 -5.82
C LEU A 45 -4.93 2.37 -7.27
N ASN A 46 -5.50 1.24 -7.69
CA ASN A 46 -6.12 1.11 -9.01
C ASN A 46 -7.35 2.03 -9.16
N ASP A 47 -8.19 2.13 -8.13
CA ASP A 47 -9.36 3.02 -8.13
C ASP A 47 -8.97 4.51 -8.26
N VAL A 48 -7.92 4.91 -7.53
CA VAL A 48 -7.52 6.33 -7.43
C VAL A 48 -6.65 6.78 -8.59
N PHE A 49 -5.70 5.94 -9.03
CA PHE A 49 -4.71 6.30 -10.04
C PHE A 49 -4.95 5.64 -11.39
N GLY A 50 -5.88 4.68 -11.47
CA GLY A 50 -6.09 3.85 -12.64
C GLY A 50 -5.11 2.67 -12.71
N ILE A 51 -5.51 1.63 -13.43
CA ILE A 51 -4.67 0.46 -13.71
C ILE A 51 -3.44 0.93 -14.51
N GLY A 52 -2.24 0.60 -14.01
CA GLY A 52 -0.97 1.05 -14.60
C GLY A 52 -0.59 2.50 -14.29
N GLY A 53 -1.42 3.26 -13.56
CA GLY A 53 -1.15 4.64 -13.16
C GLY A 53 -0.24 4.79 -11.94
N TRP A 54 0.21 3.67 -11.36
CA TRP A 54 1.10 3.65 -10.20
C TRP A 54 2.15 2.54 -10.36
N THR A 55 3.27 2.68 -9.65
CA THR A 55 4.36 1.70 -9.66
C THR A 55 4.94 1.53 -8.26
N MET A 56 5.48 0.35 -7.96
CA MET A 56 6.26 0.12 -6.75
C MET A 56 7.73 0.25 -7.07
N LEU A 57 8.39 1.15 -6.35
CA LEU A 57 9.85 1.24 -6.33
C LEU A 57 10.33 0.51 -5.08
N HIS A 58 11.20 -0.48 -5.26
CA HIS A 58 11.88 -1.15 -4.15
C HIS A 58 13.37 -0.87 -4.25
N SER A 59 14.02 -0.79 -3.10
CA SER A 59 15.47 -0.69 -2.96
C SER A 59 15.91 -1.67 -1.89
N ILE A 60 17.01 -2.39 -2.14
CA ILE A 60 17.63 -3.23 -1.13
C ILE A 60 18.30 -2.31 -0.12
N VAL A 61 17.85 -2.35 1.14
CA VAL A 61 18.39 -1.50 2.22
C VAL A 61 19.57 -2.20 2.91
N GLN A 62 19.56 -3.53 2.96
CA GLN A 62 20.63 -4.36 3.50
C GLN A 62 20.61 -5.71 2.78
N ASP A 63 21.76 -6.13 2.28
CA ASP A 63 22.01 -7.48 1.80
C ASP A 63 22.85 -8.18 2.86
N THR A 64 22.36 -9.28 3.40
CA THR A 64 23.08 -10.11 4.38
C THR A 64 23.31 -11.45 3.73
N ASP A 65 24.58 -11.80 3.48
CA ASP A 65 25.04 -13.08 2.91
C ASP A 65 24.82 -14.29 3.86
N ASP A 66 23.79 -14.24 4.72
CA ASP A 66 23.55 -15.22 5.79
C ASP A 66 22.52 -16.30 5.39
N TYR A 67 22.61 -16.80 4.16
CA TYR A 67 21.91 -18.03 3.76
C TYR A 67 22.90 -19.03 3.16
N VAL A 68 23.27 -20.05 3.95
CA VAL A 68 23.90 -21.31 3.52
C VAL A 68 22.85 -22.21 2.88
#